data_AF-A0A8C2ZYV4-F1
#
_entry.id   AF-A0A8C2ZYV4-F1
#
_cell.length_a   1.000
_cell.length_b   1.000
_cell.length_c   1.000
_cell.angle_alpha   90.00
_cell.angle_beta   90.00
_cell.angle_gamma   90.00
#
_symmetry.space_group_name_H-M   'P 1'
#
loop_
_entity.id
_entity.type
_entity.pdbx_description
1 polymer ?
#
loop_
_entity_poly.entity_id
_entity_poly.type
_entity_poly.pdbx_seq_one_letter_code
_entity_poly.pdbx_strand_id
1 'polypeptide(L)'
;LFNYGSAIGFSLPQLQPLHEESMAPQWAHPEKMEKKLHAVPASKTVKFRCQASGNPTPTLKWYKNGKEFKRDHRIGGFKVRDHVWTIIMESVVPSDKGNYTCVVENQYGSINHTYQLDVVERSPHRPILQAGLPANRTAVVGSDVEFECKVFSDPQPHIQWLKHIELNGSRVGPDGLPYVRVLKHSGVNSSDAQVLTLYNVTEEESGEYICKVSNYIGEANQSAWLTVTRYEPTGNHHAAVQGRHSGGASRTTWKN
;
A
#
# COMPACT_ATOMS: atom_id res chain seq x y z
N LEU A 1 87.05 39.44 43.12
CA LEU A 1 86.88 38.00 42.82
C LEU A 1 85.62 37.54 43.53
N PHE A 2 84.52 37.43 42.77
CA PHE A 2 83.18 37.17 43.30
C PHE A 2 82.99 35.67 43.63
N ASN A 3 82.28 35.42 44.73
CA ASN A 3 82.01 34.10 45.32
C ASN A 3 80.91 33.36 44.52
N TYR A 4 81.10 32.08 44.22
CA TYR A 4 80.13 31.24 43.50
C TYR A 4 78.90 30.95 44.36
N GLY A 5 77.72 31.24 43.83
CA GLY A 5 76.43 30.98 44.47
C GLY A 5 75.99 29.52 44.39
N SER A 6 75.44 29.02 45.49
CA SER A 6 74.75 27.72 45.58
C SER A 6 73.46 27.74 44.77
N ALA A 7 73.34 26.84 43.79
CA ALA A 7 72.08 26.61 43.08
C ALA A 7 71.18 25.69 43.93
N ILE A 8 70.05 26.23 44.38
CA ILE A 8 68.98 25.46 45.03
C ILE A 8 68.16 24.81 43.91
N GLY A 9 68.24 23.48 43.81
CA GLY A 9 67.42 22.70 42.88
C GLY A 9 65.97 22.66 43.35
N PHE A 10 65.06 23.25 42.58
CA PHE A 10 63.63 23.03 42.74
C PHE A 10 63.21 21.87 41.84
N SER A 11 62.79 20.75 42.43
CA SER A 11 62.13 19.66 41.72
C SER A 11 60.72 20.11 41.30
N LEU A 12 60.43 20.04 40.01
CA LEU A 12 59.07 20.22 39.48
C LEU A 12 58.13 19.16 40.09
N PRO A 13 56.93 19.54 40.59
CA PRO A 13 55.96 18.57 41.06
C PRO A 13 55.48 17.74 39.88
N GLN A 14 55.53 16.42 40.00
CA GLN A 14 54.96 15.53 38.99
C GLN A 14 53.44 15.71 38.98
N LEU A 15 52.90 16.14 37.84
CA LEU A 15 51.47 16.15 37.57
C LEU A 15 50.96 14.70 37.66
N GLN A 16 50.17 14.40 38.68
CA GLN A 16 49.41 13.15 38.73
C GLN A 16 48.45 13.12 37.53
N PRO A 17 48.27 11.97 36.84
CA PRO A 17 47.29 11.87 35.77
C PRO A 17 45.89 12.18 36.33
N LEU A 18 45.11 13.02 35.64
CA LEU A 18 43.69 13.19 35.96
C LEU A 18 43.04 11.80 35.94
N HIS A 19 42.56 11.34 37.09
CA HIS A 19 41.75 10.12 37.16
C HIS A 19 40.42 10.42 36.48
N GLU A 20 40.24 9.93 35.26
CA GLU A 20 39.02 10.12 34.48
C GLU A 20 37.85 9.51 35.27
N GLU A 21 36.92 10.33 35.74
CA GLU A 21 35.86 9.89 36.65
C GLU A 21 35.04 8.74 36.02
N SER A 22 34.86 7.66 36.78
CA SER A 22 34.03 6.54 36.39
C SER A 22 32.56 6.95 36.31
N MET A 23 31.89 6.65 35.19
CA MET A 23 30.53 7.12 34.90
C MET A 23 29.69 6.00 34.26
N ALA A 24 28.56 5.67 34.88
CA ALA A 24 27.55 4.78 34.29
C ALA A 24 26.92 5.40 33.03
N PRO A 25 26.34 4.60 32.12
CA PRO A 25 25.83 5.12 30.86
C PRO A 25 24.68 6.10 31.06
N GLN A 26 24.68 7.20 30.31
CA GLN A 26 23.59 8.18 30.29
C GLN A 26 23.29 8.63 28.85
N TRP A 27 22.03 8.97 28.55
CA TRP A 27 21.65 9.45 27.22
C TRP A 27 22.24 10.84 26.95
N ALA A 28 23.01 10.95 25.87
CA ALA A 28 23.59 12.22 25.45
C ALA A 28 22.57 13.14 24.75
N HIS A 29 21.57 12.54 24.08
CA HIS A 29 20.55 13.24 23.31
C HIS A 29 19.15 12.60 23.45
N PRO A 30 18.55 12.62 24.65
CA PRO A 30 17.24 12.03 24.89
C PRO A 30 16.12 12.66 24.04
N GLU A 31 16.24 13.93 23.65
CA GLU A 31 15.29 14.64 22.79
C GLU A 31 15.13 13.99 21.41
N LYS A 32 16.21 13.36 20.89
CA LYS A 32 16.19 12.64 19.61
C LYS A 32 15.52 11.27 19.71
N MET A 33 15.13 10.84 20.92
CA MET A 33 14.57 9.53 21.23
C MET A 33 13.11 9.63 21.72
N GLU A 34 12.52 10.83 21.76
CA GLU A 34 11.12 11.03 22.17
C GLU A 34 10.13 10.33 21.22
N LYS A 35 10.46 10.33 19.92
CA LYS A 35 9.68 9.63 18.91
C LYS A 35 9.88 8.11 19.02
N LYS A 36 9.02 7.46 19.80
CA LYS A 36 9.06 5.99 19.96
C LYS A 36 8.50 5.26 18.75
N LEU A 37 7.40 5.73 18.17
CA LEU A 37 6.76 5.10 17.01
C LEU A 37 7.31 5.66 15.69
N HIS A 38 7.82 4.76 14.86
CA HIS A 38 8.29 5.04 13.51
C HIS A 38 7.43 4.27 12.50
N ALA A 39 6.37 4.90 12.00
CA ALA A 39 5.62 4.41 10.85
C ALA A 39 6.30 4.87 9.56
N VAL A 40 6.70 3.91 8.71
CA VAL A 40 7.42 4.18 7.45
C VAL A 40 6.86 3.35 6.31
N PRO A 41 6.88 3.87 5.07
CA PRO A 41 6.59 3.04 3.90
C PRO A 41 7.62 1.91 3.73
N ALA A 42 7.17 0.79 3.18
CA ALA A 42 8.07 -0.27 2.72
C ALA A 42 9.11 0.27 1.72
N SER A 43 10.23 -0.44 1.61
CA SER A 43 11.39 -0.08 0.77
C SER A 43 12.12 1.21 1.19
N LYS A 44 11.77 1.83 2.33
CA LYS A 44 12.52 2.96 2.89
C LYS A 44 13.64 2.49 3.83
N THR A 45 14.55 3.41 4.14
CA THR A 45 15.62 3.16 5.13
C THR A 45 15.21 3.69 6.49
N VAL A 46 15.33 2.85 7.51
CA VAL A 46 15.09 3.19 8.92
C VAL A 46 16.40 3.33 9.66
N LYS A 47 16.47 4.33 10.53
CA LYS A 47 17.63 4.59 11.40
C LYS A 47 17.14 4.82 12.83
N PHE A 48 17.61 4.02 13.77
CA PHE A 48 17.39 4.23 15.20
C PHE A 48 18.71 4.63 15.86
N ARG A 49 18.66 5.58 16.79
CA ARG A 49 19.84 6.12 17.46
C ARG A 49 19.67 6.05 18.98
N CYS A 50 20.72 5.68 19.68
CA CYS A 50 20.75 5.62 21.14
C CYS A 50 22.08 6.17 21.67
N GLN A 51 22.33 7.44 21.37
CA GLN A 51 23.61 8.07 21.71
C GLN A 51 23.73 8.23 23.21
N ALA A 52 24.80 7.67 23.76
CA ALA A 52 25.08 7.67 25.19
C ALA A 52 26.54 8.02 25.45
N SER A 53 26.81 8.51 26.66
CA SER A 53 28.14 8.71 27.22
C SER A 53 28.31 7.81 28.44
N GLY A 54 29.56 7.49 28.78
CA GLY A 54 29.93 6.66 29.93
C GLY A 54 31.44 6.46 29.97
N ASN A 55 31.98 6.22 31.16
CA ASN A 55 33.40 5.93 31.36
C ASN A 55 33.57 4.70 32.27
N PRO A 56 34.14 3.57 31.81
CA PRO A 56 34.59 3.27 30.44
C PRO A 56 33.51 3.44 29.38
N THR A 57 33.94 3.66 28.12
CA THR A 57 33.05 3.77 26.96
C THR A 57 32.11 2.57 26.91
N PRO A 58 30.79 2.79 26.96
CA PRO A 58 29.85 1.67 27.01
C PRO A 58 29.79 0.92 25.68
N THR A 59 29.19 -0.27 25.73
CA THR A 59 28.90 -1.08 24.54
C THR A 59 27.44 -0.94 24.12
N LEU A 60 27.14 -1.12 22.83
CA LEU A 60 25.79 -1.06 22.26
C LEU A 60 25.35 -2.44 21.75
N LYS A 61 24.19 -2.91 22.20
CA LYS A 61 23.50 -4.08 21.63
C LYS A 61 22.08 -3.75 21.22
N TRP A 62 21.60 -4.40 20.16
CA TRP A 62 20.23 -4.23 19.67
C TRP A 62 19.44 -5.52 19.83
N TYR A 63 18.17 -5.38 20.20
CA TYR A 63 17.22 -6.47 20.36
C TYR A 63 15.98 -6.17 19.51
N LYS A 64 15.43 -7.20 18.88
CA LYS A 64 14.13 -7.15 18.20
C LYS A 64 13.16 -8.04 18.95
N ASN A 65 12.06 -7.47 19.42
CA ASN A 65 11.02 -8.17 20.19
C ASN A 65 11.60 -8.96 21.39
N GLY A 66 12.54 -8.34 22.12
CA GLY A 66 13.18 -8.93 23.30
C GLY A 66 14.29 -9.96 23.03
N LYS A 67 14.57 -10.31 21.77
CA LYS A 67 15.67 -11.22 21.41
C LYS A 67 16.79 -10.46 20.73
N GLU A 68 18.04 -10.88 20.96
CA GLU A 68 19.22 -10.26 20.34
C GLU A 68 19.02 -10.20 18.81
N PHE A 69 19.20 -9.02 18.23
CA PHE A 69 18.96 -8.81 16.81
C PHE A 69 20.25 -9.08 16.02
N LYS A 70 20.28 -10.21 15.31
CA LYS A 70 21.42 -10.65 14.50
C LYS A 70 21.20 -10.33 13.02
N ARG A 71 22.28 -10.17 12.25
CA ARG A 71 22.21 -9.72 10.85
C ARG A 71 21.39 -10.65 9.96
N ASP A 72 21.41 -11.95 10.23
CA ASP A 72 20.71 -13.01 9.51
C ASP A 72 19.20 -13.05 9.80
N HIS A 73 18.71 -12.36 10.83
CA HIS A 73 17.28 -12.23 11.10
C HIS A 73 16.52 -11.40 10.04
N ARG A 74 17.23 -10.81 9.08
CA ARG A 74 16.68 -9.96 8.02
C ARG A 74 17.44 -10.15 6.70
N ILE A 75 16.70 -10.21 5.59
CA ILE A 75 17.29 -10.20 4.24
C ILE A 75 18.02 -8.87 4.00
N GLY A 76 19.30 -8.93 3.61
CA GLY A 76 20.17 -7.76 3.47
C GLY A 76 20.77 -7.23 4.78
N GLY A 77 20.41 -7.85 5.92
CA GLY A 77 20.94 -7.50 7.24
C GLY A 77 20.73 -6.04 7.66
N PHE A 78 21.62 -5.56 8.53
CA PHE A 78 21.65 -4.18 9.00
C PHE A 78 23.10 -3.69 9.16
N LYS A 79 23.28 -2.37 9.21
CA LYS A 79 24.57 -1.72 9.48
C LYS A 79 24.50 -1.06 10.86
N VAL A 80 25.53 -1.24 11.67
CA VAL A 80 25.71 -0.50 12.93
C VAL A 80 26.84 0.50 12.74
N ARG A 81 26.63 1.73 13.21
CA ARG A 81 27.66 2.76 13.28
C ARG A 81 27.89 3.08 14.76
N ASP A 82 28.85 2.40 15.37
CA ASP A 82 29.10 2.48 16.82
C ASP A 82 29.44 3.90 17.27
N HIS A 83 30.25 4.62 16.49
CA HIS A 83 30.66 6.01 16.80
C HIS A 83 29.49 7.00 16.90
N VAL A 84 28.35 6.67 16.28
CA VAL A 84 27.12 7.49 16.30
C VAL A 84 25.93 6.71 16.86
N TRP A 85 26.17 5.57 17.51
CA TRP A 85 25.18 4.76 18.22
C TRP A 85 23.91 4.47 17.40
N THR A 86 24.10 4.14 16.11
CA THR A 86 23.00 4.03 15.14
C THR A 86 22.92 2.64 14.52
N ILE A 87 21.72 2.05 14.49
CA ILE A 87 21.39 0.92 13.61
C ILE A 87 20.65 1.40 12.36
N ILE A 88 21.01 0.85 11.20
CA ILE A 88 20.46 1.21 9.89
C ILE A 88 19.91 -0.05 9.22
N MET A 89 18.62 -0.05 8.91
CA MET A 89 17.94 -1.08 8.13
C MET A 89 17.51 -0.46 6.79
N GLU A 90 18.09 -0.93 5.68
CA GLU A 90 17.80 -0.46 4.33
C GLU A 90 16.67 -1.28 3.70
N SER A 91 15.82 -0.63 2.91
CA SER A 91 14.71 -1.28 2.20
C SER A 91 13.79 -2.11 3.11
N VAL A 92 13.20 -1.48 4.14
CA VAL A 92 12.35 -2.17 5.13
C VAL A 92 11.14 -2.87 4.51
N VAL A 93 10.75 -4.02 5.05
CA VAL A 93 9.64 -4.86 4.60
C VAL A 93 8.67 -5.13 5.76
N PRO A 94 7.43 -5.60 5.51
CA PRO A 94 6.45 -5.84 6.59
C PRO A 94 6.94 -6.74 7.73
N SER A 95 7.82 -7.71 7.46
CA SER A 95 8.41 -8.57 8.50
C SER A 95 9.41 -7.85 9.43
N ASP A 96 9.83 -6.63 9.09
CA ASP A 96 10.68 -5.79 9.95
C ASP A 96 9.89 -5.11 11.07
N LYS A 97 8.56 -5.14 11.04
CA LYS A 97 7.73 -4.62 12.13
C LYS A 97 8.14 -5.20 13.48
N GLY A 98 8.03 -4.38 14.52
CA GLY A 98 8.25 -4.79 15.89
C GLY A 98 9.00 -3.76 16.73
N ASN A 99 9.41 -4.21 17.91
CA ASN A 99 10.07 -3.39 18.91
C ASN A 99 11.57 -3.56 18.82
N TYR A 100 12.30 -2.46 18.62
CA TYR A 100 13.75 -2.41 18.54
C TYR A 100 14.29 -1.74 19.79
N THR A 101 14.93 -2.53 20.66
CA THR A 101 15.49 -2.06 21.92
C THR A 101 17.00 -1.95 21.81
N CYS A 102 17.55 -0.77 22.06
CA CYS A 102 18.97 -0.60 22.28
C CYS A 102 19.28 -0.78 23.77
N VAL A 103 20.33 -1.54 24.07
CA VAL A 103 20.87 -1.71 25.42
C VAL A 103 22.29 -1.17 25.40
N VAL A 104 22.57 -0.22 26.29
CA VAL A 104 23.86 0.43 26.44
C VAL A 104 24.40 0.15 27.84
N GLU A 105 25.58 -0.47 27.93
CA GLU A 105 26.11 -0.97 29.22
C GLU A 105 27.62 -0.78 29.36
N ASN A 106 28.04 -0.49 30.60
CA ASN A 106 29.43 -0.61 31.07
C ASN A 106 29.44 -1.25 32.47
N GLN A 107 30.62 -1.37 33.09
CA GLN A 107 30.75 -2.00 34.42
C GLN A 107 30.01 -1.28 35.57
N TYR A 108 29.56 -0.04 35.36
CA TYR A 108 28.87 0.77 36.36
C TYR A 108 27.36 0.86 36.15
N GLY A 109 26.83 0.36 35.03
CA GLY A 109 25.38 0.36 34.82
C GLY A 109 24.96 0.00 33.40
N SER A 110 23.64 -0.08 33.23
CA SER A 110 22.97 -0.40 31.96
C SER A 110 21.71 0.44 31.80
N ILE A 111 21.50 0.98 30.60
CA ILE A 111 20.29 1.72 30.21
C ILE A 111 19.74 1.16 28.90
N ASN A 112 18.43 1.30 28.69
CA ASN A 112 17.80 0.85 27.45
C ASN A 112 16.71 1.82 26.96
N HIS A 113 16.44 1.74 25.66
CA HIS A 113 15.34 2.47 25.03
C HIS A 113 14.74 1.63 23.91
N THR A 114 13.42 1.69 23.76
CA THR A 114 12.68 0.89 22.77
C THR A 114 11.95 1.78 21.77
N TYR A 115 12.25 1.56 20.49
CA TYR A 115 11.50 2.08 19.35
C TYR A 115 10.49 1.04 18.87
N GLN A 116 9.36 1.50 18.36
CA GLN A 116 8.37 0.68 17.66
C GLN A 116 8.43 1.01 16.17
N LEU A 117 8.71 0.00 15.34
CA LEU A 117 8.71 0.12 13.87
C LEU A 117 7.40 -0.43 13.30
N ASP A 118 6.69 0.41 12.55
CA ASP A 118 5.59 -0.02 11.69
C ASP A 118 5.95 0.22 10.22
N VAL A 119 5.72 -0.79 9.37
CA VAL A 119 6.09 -0.76 7.95
C VAL A 119 4.83 -0.94 7.11
N VAL A 120 4.46 0.08 6.35
CA VAL A 120 3.23 0.07 5.55
C VAL A 120 3.59 -0.06 4.07
N GLU A 121 3.06 -1.07 3.39
CA GLU A 121 3.17 -1.14 1.94
C GLU A 121 2.30 -0.04 1.32
N ARG A 122 2.89 0.73 0.41
CA ARG A 122 2.22 1.83 -0.30
C ARG A 122 2.19 1.51 -1.78
N SER A 123 1.09 1.83 -2.43
CA SER A 123 0.90 1.62 -3.87
C SER A 123 0.57 2.97 -4.53
N PRO A 124 1.59 3.75 -4.95
CA PRO A 124 1.38 5.04 -5.59
C PRO A 124 0.96 4.85 -7.05
N HIS A 125 -0.23 4.29 -7.26
CA HIS A 125 -0.80 4.02 -8.57
C HIS A 125 -2.17 4.70 -8.73
N ARG A 126 -2.60 4.88 -9.98
CA ARG A 126 -4.00 5.21 -10.28
C ARG A 126 -4.92 4.07 -9.77
N PRO A 127 -6.22 4.30 -9.58
CA PRO A 127 -7.12 3.26 -9.12
C PRO A 127 -7.11 2.06 -10.07
N ILE A 128 -7.20 0.85 -9.51
CA ILE A 128 -7.32 -0.39 -10.27
C ILE A 128 -8.73 -0.93 -10.05
N LEU A 129 -9.43 -1.22 -11.15
CA LEU A 129 -10.76 -1.80 -11.11
C LEU A 129 -10.69 -3.31 -11.26
N GLN A 130 -11.50 -4.03 -10.50
CA GLN A 130 -11.56 -5.49 -10.62
C GLN A 130 -12.10 -5.88 -12.00
N ALA A 131 -11.32 -6.64 -12.76
CA ALA A 131 -11.73 -7.13 -14.08
C ALA A 131 -13.08 -7.87 -14.03
N GLY A 132 -13.92 -7.60 -15.03
CA GLY A 132 -15.26 -8.18 -15.14
C GLY A 132 -16.34 -7.45 -14.34
N LEU A 133 -16.00 -6.37 -13.62
CA LEU A 133 -16.96 -5.51 -12.94
C LEU A 133 -16.91 -4.07 -13.50
N PRO A 134 -18.05 -3.39 -13.67
CA PRO A 134 -19.40 -3.95 -13.64
C PRO A 134 -19.59 -5.03 -14.72
N ALA A 135 -20.50 -5.97 -14.46
CA ALA A 135 -20.83 -7.04 -15.40
C ALA A 135 -22.11 -6.70 -16.18
N ASN A 136 -22.22 -7.17 -17.42
CA ASN A 136 -23.44 -7.02 -18.22
C ASN A 136 -24.64 -7.68 -17.52
N ARG A 137 -25.83 -7.07 -17.68
CA ARG A 137 -27.07 -7.55 -17.06
C ARG A 137 -28.22 -7.52 -18.05
N THR A 138 -29.13 -8.47 -17.90
CA THR A 138 -30.45 -8.47 -18.56
C THR A 138 -31.52 -8.46 -17.47
N ALA A 139 -32.51 -7.60 -17.63
CA ALA A 139 -33.53 -7.33 -16.62
C ALA A 139 -34.90 -7.21 -17.27
N VAL A 140 -35.96 -7.53 -16.52
CA VAL A 140 -37.33 -7.33 -16.98
C VAL A 140 -37.79 -5.93 -16.57
N VAL A 141 -38.65 -5.30 -17.37
CA VAL A 141 -39.29 -4.01 -17.01
C VAL A 141 -39.90 -4.10 -15.62
N GLY A 142 -39.60 -3.11 -14.77
CA GLY A 142 -40.07 -2.99 -13.40
C GLY A 142 -39.20 -3.67 -12.34
N SER A 143 -38.16 -4.41 -12.74
CA SER A 143 -37.19 -4.99 -11.81
C SER A 143 -36.16 -3.98 -11.31
N ASP A 144 -35.48 -4.31 -10.21
CA ASP A 144 -34.34 -3.56 -9.70
C ASP A 144 -33.02 -4.21 -10.16
N VAL A 145 -32.03 -3.40 -10.53
CA VAL A 145 -30.75 -3.86 -11.08
C VAL A 145 -29.60 -3.21 -10.34
N GLU A 146 -28.57 -4.00 -10.02
CA GLU A 146 -27.36 -3.52 -9.38
C GLU A 146 -26.11 -3.75 -10.24
N PHE A 147 -25.31 -2.70 -10.34
CA PHE A 147 -23.96 -2.74 -10.87
C PHE A 147 -22.96 -2.52 -9.74
N GLU A 148 -22.01 -3.42 -9.60
CA GLU A 148 -20.92 -3.34 -8.62
C GLU A 148 -19.62 -2.93 -9.33
N CYS A 149 -18.83 -2.08 -8.69
CA CYS A 149 -17.51 -1.67 -9.13
C CYS A 149 -16.52 -1.74 -7.96
N LYS A 150 -15.69 -2.79 -7.97
CA LYS A 150 -14.67 -3.01 -6.93
C LYS A 150 -13.39 -2.25 -7.26
N VAL A 151 -12.97 -1.39 -6.32
CA VAL A 151 -11.86 -0.46 -6.50
C VAL A 151 -10.71 -0.79 -5.56
N PHE A 152 -9.50 -0.90 -6.10
CA PHE A 152 -8.25 -0.97 -5.33
C PHE A 152 -7.47 0.33 -5.52
N SER A 153 -7.30 1.11 -4.44
CA SER A 153 -6.53 2.37 -4.45
C SER A 153 -6.00 2.67 -3.05
N ASP A 154 -4.68 2.92 -2.92
CA ASP A 154 -4.07 3.41 -1.67
C ASP A 154 -4.39 4.91 -1.47
N PRO A 155 -4.19 5.80 -2.47
CA PRO A 155 -4.80 7.12 -2.45
C PRO A 155 -6.33 7.04 -2.34
N GLN A 156 -6.96 7.94 -1.57
CA GLN A 156 -8.42 8.03 -1.50
C GLN A 156 -9.03 8.21 -2.90
N PRO A 157 -9.85 7.26 -3.39
CA PRO A 157 -10.47 7.38 -4.70
C PRO A 157 -11.77 8.20 -4.65
N HIS A 158 -12.12 8.79 -5.79
CA HIS A 158 -13.41 9.37 -6.12
C HIS A 158 -14.09 8.52 -7.20
N ILE A 159 -15.29 8.01 -6.93
CA ILE A 159 -16.04 7.11 -7.81
C ILE A 159 -17.21 7.88 -8.44
N GLN A 160 -17.44 7.67 -9.73
CA GLN A 160 -18.58 8.20 -10.48
C GLN A 160 -19.20 7.11 -11.34
N TRP A 161 -20.51 6.97 -11.23
CA TRP A 161 -21.31 6.18 -12.16
C TRP A 161 -21.87 7.09 -13.24
N LEU A 162 -21.59 6.73 -14.49
CA LEU A 162 -22.01 7.47 -15.67
C LEU A 162 -22.87 6.57 -16.56
N LYS A 163 -23.85 7.14 -17.26
CA LYS A 163 -24.56 6.48 -18.36
C LYS A 163 -24.23 7.17 -19.68
N HIS A 164 -23.90 6.41 -20.71
CA HIS A 164 -23.87 6.95 -22.07
C HIS A 164 -25.29 7.33 -22.51
N ILE A 165 -25.45 8.54 -23.04
CA ILE A 165 -26.75 9.07 -23.48
C ILE A 165 -26.69 9.51 -24.95
N GLU A 166 -27.86 9.58 -25.57
CA GLU A 166 -28.03 10.13 -26.91
C GLU A 166 -28.69 11.51 -26.80
N LEU A 167 -28.14 12.51 -27.49
CA LEU A 167 -28.71 13.85 -27.63
C LEU A 167 -28.85 14.16 -29.12
N ASN A 168 -30.06 14.54 -29.54
CA ASN A 168 -30.39 14.85 -30.94
C ASN A 168 -30.00 13.72 -31.93
N GLY A 169 -30.14 12.46 -31.50
CA GLY A 169 -29.78 11.28 -32.30
C GLY A 169 -28.28 10.97 -32.40
N SER A 170 -27.42 11.71 -31.69
CA SER A 170 -25.98 11.44 -31.61
C SER A 170 -25.55 11.01 -30.22
N ARG A 171 -24.63 10.04 -30.14
CA ARG A 171 -23.94 9.63 -28.90
C ARG A 171 -22.72 10.50 -28.58
N VAL A 172 -22.28 11.30 -29.55
CA VAL A 172 -21.02 12.03 -29.51
C VAL A 172 -21.28 13.50 -29.84
N GLY A 173 -20.67 14.39 -29.07
CA GLY A 173 -20.75 15.82 -29.29
C GLY A 173 -19.92 16.32 -30.46
N PRO A 174 -20.07 17.61 -30.84
CA PRO A 174 -19.26 18.24 -31.89
C PRO A 174 -17.76 18.24 -31.60
N ASP A 175 -17.38 18.11 -30.33
CA ASP A 175 -16.01 17.99 -29.81
C ASP A 175 -15.43 16.57 -29.94
N GLY A 176 -16.22 15.60 -30.42
CA GLY A 176 -15.82 14.20 -30.53
C GLY A 176 -15.89 13.42 -29.20
N LEU A 177 -16.44 14.01 -28.13
CA LEU A 177 -16.58 13.35 -26.83
C LEU A 177 -17.96 12.69 -26.67
N PRO A 178 -18.05 11.51 -26.05
CA PRO A 178 -19.33 10.86 -25.80
C PRO A 178 -20.17 11.67 -24.82
N TYR A 179 -21.48 11.75 -25.07
CA TYR A 179 -22.40 12.34 -24.11
C TYR A 179 -22.61 11.38 -22.94
N VAL A 180 -22.32 11.87 -21.73
CA VAL A 180 -22.45 11.11 -20.50
C VAL A 180 -23.31 11.84 -19.48
N ARG A 181 -24.11 11.10 -18.73
CA ARG A 181 -24.89 11.60 -17.59
C ARG A 181 -24.32 11.02 -16.31
N VAL A 182 -24.00 11.87 -15.34
CA VAL A 182 -23.61 11.42 -13.99
C VAL A 182 -24.85 10.93 -13.25
N LEU A 183 -24.83 9.69 -12.77
CA LEU A 183 -25.92 9.07 -12.03
C LEU A 183 -25.68 9.07 -10.52
N LYS A 184 -24.44 8.76 -10.11
CA LYS A 184 -24.01 8.68 -8.71
C LYS A 184 -22.55 9.10 -8.63
N HIS A 185 -22.16 9.74 -7.54
CA HIS A 185 -20.74 9.96 -7.23
C HIS A 185 -20.46 9.74 -5.75
N SER A 186 -19.21 9.45 -5.42
CA SER A 186 -18.75 9.38 -4.04
C SER A 186 -18.80 10.78 -3.41
N GLY A 187 -19.29 10.85 -2.18
CA GLY A 187 -19.39 12.07 -1.39
C GLY A 187 -19.72 11.71 0.06
N VAL A 188 -19.67 12.69 0.97
CA VAL A 188 -19.84 12.49 2.42
C VAL A 188 -21.18 11.80 2.78
N ASN A 189 -22.21 11.97 1.94
CA ASN A 189 -23.54 11.41 2.14
C ASN A 189 -23.88 10.23 1.19
N SER A 190 -22.91 9.75 0.40
CA SER A 190 -23.13 8.66 -0.56
C SER A 190 -22.82 7.34 0.12
N SER A 191 -23.84 6.64 0.63
CA SER A 191 -23.69 5.26 1.06
C SER A 191 -23.36 4.39 -0.16
N ASP A 192 -22.33 3.57 0.00
CA ASP A 192 -21.86 2.57 -0.96
C ASP A 192 -21.67 3.09 -2.41
N ALA A 193 -20.74 4.04 -2.61
CA ALA A 193 -20.43 4.55 -3.95
C ALA A 193 -19.94 3.47 -4.95
N GLN A 194 -19.55 2.29 -4.47
CA GLN A 194 -19.13 1.15 -5.29
C GLN A 194 -20.30 0.41 -5.93
N VAL A 195 -21.54 0.63 -5.46
CA VAL A 195 -22.74 0.02 -6.03
C VAL A 195 -23.66 1.10 -6.62
N LEU A 196 -24.11 0.87 -7.85
CA LEU A 196 -25.20 1.61 -8.50
C LEU A 196 -26.43 0.71 -8.55
N THR A 197 -27.50 1.13 -7.87
CA THR A 197 -28.81 0.48 -7.93
C THR A 197 -29.74 1.31 -8.80
N LEU A 198 -30.36 0.66 -9.79
CA LEU A 198 -31.42 1.20 -10.62
C LEU A 198 -32.72 0.54 -10.17
N TYR A 199 -33.71 1.33 -9.79
CA TYR A 199 -35.00 0.81 -9.32
C TYR A 199 -36.04 0.89 -10.42
N ASN A 200 -36.94 -0.11 -10.47
CA ASN A 200 -38.09 -0.13 -11.37
C ASN A 200 -37.72 0.24 -12.83
N VAL A 201 -36.77 -0.51 -13.40
CA VAL A 201 -36.16 -0.17 -14.71
C VAL A 201 -37.17 -0.22 -15.85
N THR A 202 -37.05 0.69 -16.81
CA THR A 202 -37.81 0.73 -18.07
C THR A 202 -36.93 0.42 -19.27
N GLU A 203 -37.51 0.33 -20.47
CA GLU A 203 -36.74 0.09 -21.69
C GLU A 203 -35.69 1.18 -21.96
N GLU A 204 -35.96 2.42 -21.53
CA GLU A 204 -35.05 3.58 -21.68
C GLU A 204 -33.79 3.45 -20.81
N GLU A 205 -33.82 2.66 -19.74
CA GLU A 205 -32.64 2.35 -18.93
C GLU A 205 -31.63 1.47 -19.68
N SER A 206 -32.02 0.79 -20.76
CA SER A 206 -31.07 0.02 -21.57
C SER A 206 -29.92 0.89 -22.07
N GLY A 207 -28.70 0.35 -22.06
CA GLY A 207 -27.51 1.06 -22.51
C GLY A 207 -26.25 0.76 -21.70
N GLU A 208 -25.22 1.57 -21.94
CA GLU A 208 -23.91 1.40 -21.33
C GLU A 208 -23.77 2.25 -20.05
N TYR A 209 -23.38 1.58 -18.97
CA TYR A 209 -23.10 2.16 -17.65
C TYR A 209 -21.61 2.04 -17.36
N ILE A 210 -21.01 3.13 -16.90
CA ILE A 210 -19.56 3.25 -16.71
C ILE A 210 -19.30 3.54 -15.24
N CYS A 211 -18.45 2.73 -14.62
CA CYS A 211 -17.80 3.09 -13.37
C CYS A 211 -16.50 3.81 -13.71
N LYS A 212 -16.44 5.11 -13.46
CA LYS A 212 -15.23 5.94 -13.58
C LYS A 212 -14.68 6.23 -12.19
N VAL A 213 -13.40 5.96 -11.98
CA VAL A 213 -12.75 6.16 -10.69
C VAL A 213 -11.46 6.95 -10.87
N SER A 214 -11.27 7.96 -10.04
CA SER A 214 -10.08 8.82 -10.07
C SER A 214 -9.43 8.95 -8.69
N ASN A 215 -8.13 9.16 -8.67
CA ASN A 215 -7.39 9.64 -7.51
C ASN A 215 -6.44 10.76 -7.97
N TYR A 216 -5.62 11.31 -7.05
CA TYR A 216 -4.70 12.40 -7.40
C TYR A 216 -3.59 12.00 -8.40
N ILE A 217 -3.41 10.71 -8.69
CA ILE A 217 -2.40 10.18 -9.63
C ILE A 217 -3.01 9.96 -11.02
N GLY A 218 -4.27 9.52 -11.11
CA GLY A 218 -4.94 9.31 -12.40
C GLY A 218 -6.29 8.64 -12.28
N GLU A 219 -6.78 8.14 -13.42
CA GLU A 219 -8.15 7.62 -13.57
C GLU A 219 -8.17 6.21 -14.18
N ALA A 220 -9.22 5.44 -13.87
CA ALA A 220 -9.55 4.18 -14.49
C ALA A 220 -11.07 4.09 -14.73
N ASN A 221 -11.49 3.38 -15.77
CA ASN A 221 -12.90 3.13 -16.03
C ASN A 221 -13.13 1.70 -16.55
N GLN A 222 -14.31 1.17 -16.27
CA GLN A 222 -14.86 -0.06 -16.84
C GLN A 222 -16.36 0.13 -17.06
N SER A 223 -16.90 -0.55 -18.08
CA SER A 223 -18.30 -0.41 -18.48
C SER A 223 -19.03 -1.75 -18.53
N ALA A 224 -20.34 -1.68 -18.41
CA ALA A 224 -21.26 -2.79 -18.56
C ALA A 224 -22.50 -2.36 -19.33
N TRP A 225 -23.10 -3.31 -20.04
CA TRP A 225 -24.35 -3.13 -20.77
C TRP A 225 -25.54 -3.62 -19.94
N LEU A 226 -26.59 -2.81 -19.89
CA LEU A 226 -27.92 -3.19 -19.43
C LEU A 226 -28.84 -3.45 -20.61
N THR A 227 -29.47 -4.61 -20.65
CA THR A 227 -30.57 -4.93 -21.57
C THR A 227 -31.86 -5.08 -20.78
N VAL A 228 -32.84 -4.20 -21.00
CA VAL A 228 -34.17 -4.31 -20.37
C VAL A 228 -35.17 -4.87 -21.39
N THR A 229 -35.87 -5.94 -21.03
CA THR A 229 -36.87 -6.61 -21.88
C THR A 229 -38.23 -6.68 -21.19
N ARG A 230 -39.33 -6.75 -21.95
CA ARG A 230 -40.68 -6.95 -21.37
C ARG A 230 -40.95 -8.38 -20.91
N TYR A 231 -40.19 -9.33 -21.47
CA TYR A 231 -40.35 -10.75 -21.23
C TYR A 231 -39.04 -11.33 -20.76
N GLU A 232 -39.11 -12.32 -19.87
CA GLU A 232 -37.94 -13.12 -19.51
C GLU A 232 -37.36 -13.78 -20.78
N PRO A 233 -36.03 -13.81 -20.94
CA PRO A 233 -35.43 -14.52 -22.05
C PRO A 233 -35.79 -16.00 -21.95
N THR A 234 -36.70 -16.46 -22.82
CA THR A 234 -37.03 -17.87 -22.95
C THR A 234 -35.80 -18.61 -23.43
N GLY A 235 -35.24 -19.46 -22.56
CA GLY A 235 -34.06 -20.25 -22.88
C GLY A 235 -34.26 -21.11 -24.13
N ASN A 236 -33.33 -20.99 -25.08
CA ASN A 236 -33.00 -21.94 -26.15
C ASN A 236 -34.17 -22.66 -26.85
N HIS A 237 -34.70 -22.07 -27.92
CA HIS A 237 -35.23 -22.88 -29.03
C HIS A 237 -34.07 -23.33 -29.93
N HIS A 238 -33.46 -24.47 -29.60
CA HIS A 238 -32.89 -25.33 -30.64
C HIS A 238 -34.06 -25.83 -31.50
N ALA A 239 -34.33 -25.13 -32.61
CA ALA A 239 -35.19 -25.64 -33.65
C ALA A 239 -34.47 -26.84 -34.29
N ALA A 240 -34.82 -28.05 -33.82
CA ALA A 240 -34.50 -29.29 -34.50
C ALA A 240 -35.21 -29.27 -35.86
N VAL A 241 -34.43 -29.03 -36.92
CA VAL A 241 -34.87 -29.27 -38.30
C VAL A 241 -35.09 -30.78 -38.44
N GLN A 242 -36.34 -31.23 -38.34
CA GLN A 242 -36.73 -32.57 -38.73
C GLN A 242 -36.59 -32.69 -40.25
N GLY A 243 -35.50 -33.32 -40.69
CA GLY A 243 -35.35 -33.82 -42.05
C GLY A 243 -36.38 -34.91 -42.32
N ARG A 244 -37.36 -34.60 -43.17
CA ARG A 244 -38.29 -35.56 -43.75
C ARG A 244 -37.52 -36.45 -44.73
N HIS A 245 -37.16 -37.65 -44.32
CA HIS A 245 -36.76 -38.70 -45.26
C HIS A 245 -38.02 -39.29 -45.90
N SER A 246 -38.29 -38.89 -47.15
CA SER A 246 -39.12 -39.66 -48.07
C SER A 246 -38.19 -40.47 -48.98
N GLY A 247 -38.32 -41.80 -48.90
CA GLY A 247 -37.57 -42.74 -49.71
C GLY A 247 -37.91 -42.65 -51.19
N GLY A 248 -36.91 -42.99 -52.01
CA GLY A 248 -37.03 -43.22 -53.44
C GLY A 248 -35.90 -44.13 -53.87
N ALA A 249 -36.12 -45.44 -53.73
CA ALA A 249 -35.26 -46.45 -54.31
C ALA A 249 -35.44 -46.45 -55.84
N SER A 250 -34.35 -46.35 -56.59
CA SER A 250 -34.29 -47.00 -57.89
C SER A 250 -32.88 -47.53 -58.13
N ARG A 251 -32.85 -48.81 -58.47
CA ARG A 251 -31.70 -49.68 -58.63
C ARG A 251 -31.59 -49.95 -60.12
N THR A 252 -30.47 -49.57 -60.75
CA THR A 252 -30.07 -50.18 -62.01
C THR A 252 -28.55 -50.29 -62.11
N THR A 253 -28.13 -51.54 -62.05
CA THR A 253 -26.88 -52.16 -62.49
C THR A 253 -26.64 -51.94 -64.01
N TRP A 254 -25.50 -52.08 -64.71
CA TRP A 254 -24.23 -52.84 -64.61
C TRP A 254 -23.20 -52.23 -65.62
N LYS A 255 -21.89 -52.47 -65.39
CA LYS A 255 -20.76 -52.72 -66.34
C LYS A 255 -20.44 -51.70 -67.46
N ASN A 256 -19.19 -51.36 -67.78
CA ASN A 256 -17.87 -52.00 -67.64
C ASN A 256 -16.83 -51.00 -67.13
#